data_AF-A0A4Q2Y3B7-F1
#
_entry.id   AF-A0A4Q2Y3B7-F1
#
_cell.length_a   1.000
_cell.length_b   1.000
_cell.length_c   1.000
_cell.angle_alpha   90.00
_cell.angle_beta   90.00
_cell.angle_gamma   90.00
#
_symmetry.space_group_name_H-M   'P 1'
#
loop_
_entity.id
_entity.type
_entity.pdbx_description
1 polymer ?
#
loop_
_entity_poly.entity_id
_entity_poly.type
_entity_poly.pdbx_seq_one_letter_code
_entity_poly.pdbx_strand_id
1 'polypeptide(L)'
;SPDQPGWFANDDHTQFIRDETNEGRQERVMMDTEGPGCLVRFWLTTVDNKRGVLRIYLDGSRTPTLVFPAYDLLAGDLNLHEPIAQPHPGYTATGNGGNTLALPIPYQNGCKVTWEEQGSGPRYYKIEHRKYPAGTRVATFTRAGLDSARAAIRDTGKTLLSPPMVPETIPQILDANLTSGRQASLDLRPGPCSIRHLELRLDPETLADMPSALRSIILRIEFDGKETVWCPVGDFFGSGAGLNELRSWYRSVLPDGTLICRWVMPYEKSARITLENVGSKQVRAELRCATDGWKWDSRSMHFHAGWHHEADLRTPPARDWNFVRLKGRGVLVGDVLSLYNK
;
A
#
# COMPACT_ATOMS: atom_id res chain seq x y z
N SER A 1 19.11 -1.97 -16.14
CA SER A 1 19.00 -3.38 -15.68
C SER A 1 20.22 -3.71 -14.84
N PRO A 2 20.22 -4.80 -14.05
CA PRO A 2 21.28 -5.11 -13.08
C PRO A 2 22.71 -5.06 -13.62
N ASP A 3 22.87 -5.42 -14.90
CA ASP A 3 24.18 -5.52 -15.56
C ASP A 3 24.53 -4.32 -16.46
N GLN A 4 23.79 -3.20 -16.35
CA GLN A 4 24.00 -2.02 -17.20
C GLN A 4 24.56 -0.84 -16.39
N PRO A 5 25.36 0.05 -17.01
CA PRO A 5 25.78 1.29 -16.38
C PRO A 5 24.59 2.08 -15.83
N GLY A 6 24.74 2.65 -14.64
CA GLY A 6 23.67 3.42 -13.99
C GLY A 6 22.61 2.58 -13.28
N TRP A 7 22.80 1.27 -13.08
CA TRP A 7 21.86 0.45 -12.31
C TRP A 7 21.55 1.03 -10.91
N PHE A 8 22.58 1.58 -10.25
CA PHE A 8 22.46 2.25 -8.96
C PHE A 8 22.39 3.79 -9.07
N ALA A 9 22.06 4.34 -10.23
CA ALA A 9 21.83 5.78 -10.38
C ALA A 9 20.61 6.20 -9.54
N ASN A 10 20.68 7.39 -8.93
CA ASN A 10 19.67 7.90 -7.99
C ASN A 10 19.27 9.36 -8.32
N ASP A 11 19.32 9.72 -9.60
CA ASP A 11 18.95 11.04 -10.13
C ASP A 11 17.53 11.02 -10.72
N ASP A 12 16.58 10.51 -9.94
CA ASP A 12 15.19 10.20 -10.34
C ASP A 12 14.23 11.40 -10.20
N HIS A 13 14.77 12.62 -10.26
CA HIS A 13 14.00 13.86 -10.17
C HIS A 13 14.07 14.68 -11.45
N THR A 14 13.11 15.60 -11.62
CA THR A 14 13.13 16.63 -12.68
C THR A 14 13.15 16.02 -14.10
N GLN A 15 12.69 14.77 -14.23
CA GLN A 15 12.61 14.04 -15.49
C GLN A 15 11.37 14.49 -16.28
N PHE A 16 11.42 15.63 -16.96
CA PHE A 16 10.33 16.11 -17.83
C PHE A 16 10.44 15.52 -19.23
N ILE A 17 9.31 15.38 -19.93
CA ILE A 17 9.25 14.83 -21.29
C ILE A 17 9.77 15.84 -22.31
N ARG A 18 9.41 17.13 -22.13
CA ARG A 18 9.80 18.26 -22.99
C ARG A 18 9.36 19.59 -22.39
N ASP A 19 9.85 20.69 -22.94
CA ASP A 19 9.37 22.05 -22.67
C ASP A 19 8.42 22.53 -23.78
N GLU A 20 7.39 23.26 -23.40
CA GLU A 20 6.42 23.89 -24.30
C GLU A 20 6.19 25.36 -23.93
N THR A 21 5.94 26.20 -24.94
CA THR A 21 5.40 27.55 -24.72
C THR A 21 3.89 27.53 -24.95
N ASN A 22 3.11 27.76 -23.89
CA ASN A 22 1.66 27.80 -23.96
C ASN A 22 1.16 29.21 -23.61
N GLU A 23 0.69 29.95 -24.63
CA GLU A 23 0.21 31.34 -24.47
C GLU A 23 1.20 32.25 -23.72
N GLY A 24 2.50 32.09 -24.02
CA GLY A 24 3.59 32.86 -23.40
C GLY A 24 4.13 32.27 -22.10
N ARG A 25 3.49 31.25 -21.53
CA ARG A 25 3.99 30.53 -20.34
C ARG A 25 4.97 29.44 -20.74
N GLN A 26 6.06 29.29 -20.00
CA GLN A 26 7.01 28.18 -20.16
C GLN A 26 6.57 27.02 -19.28
N GLU A 27 6.10 25.94 -19.91
CA GLU A 27 5.52 24.79 -19.24
C GLU A 27 6.35 23.54 -19.55
N ARG A 28 6.78 22.82 -18.51
CA ARG A 28 7.48 21.54 -18.64
C ARG A 28 6.46 20.41 -18.58
N VAL A 29 6.45 19.55 -19.60
CA VAL A 29 5.48 18.45 -19.71
C VAL A 29 5.92 17.28 -18.84
N MET A 30 5.08 16.91 -17.88
CA MET A 30 5.32 15.79 -16.94
C MET A 30 4.69 14.48 -17.42
N MET A 31 3.56 14.60 -18.12
CA MET A 31 2.84 13.48 -18.72
C MET A 31 2.11 13.98 -19.96
N ASP A 32 2.08 13.15 -21.00
CA ASP A 32 1.25 13.37 -22.18
C ASP A 32 0.78 12.03 -22.75
N THR A 33 -0.52 11.77 -22.67
CA THR A 33 -1.11 10.54 -23.19
C THR A 33 -2.30 10.84 -24.10
N GLU A 34 -2.43 10.02 -25.14
CA GLU A 34 -3.54 10.05 -26.09
C GLU A 34 -4.58 8.98 -25.76
N GLY A 35 -5.78 9.17 -26.30
CA GLY A 35 -6.88 8.19 -26.26
C GLY A 35 -7.66 8.15 -24.94
N PRO A 36 -8.66 7.25 -24.85
CA PRO A 36 -9.52 7.16 -23.67
C PRO A 36 -8.77 6.58 -22.47
N GLY A 37 -8.96 7.19 -21.30
CA GLY A 37 -8.30 6.74 -20.09
C GLY A 37 -8.75 7.47 -18.84
N CYS A 38 -7.97 7.29 -17.78
CA CYS A 38 -8.21 7.93 -16.49
C CYS A 38 -6.89 8.07 -15.72
N LEU A 39 -6.58 9.28 -15.26
CA LEU A 39 -5.54 9.46 -14.24
C LEU A 39 -6.12 8.94 -12.93
N VAL A 40 -5.40 8.03 -12.27
CA VAL A 40 -5.89 7.33 -11.07
C VAL A 40 -5.09 7.66 -9.80
N ARG A 41 -3.85 8.12 -9.95
CA ARG A 41 -3.03 8.58 -8.84
C ARG A 41 -1.98 9.58 -9.31
N PHE A 42 -1.79 10.65 -8.56
CA PHE A 42 -0.69 11.59 -8.72
C PHE A 42 -0.01 11.77 -7.38
N TRP A 43 1.22 11.26 -7.27
CA TRP A 43 2.12 11.50 -6.14
C TRP A 43 3.17 12.52 -6.57
N LEU A 44 3.48 13.49 -5.72
CA LEU A 44 4.59 14.42 -5.95
C LEU A 44 5.27 14.78 -4.64
N THR A 45 6.55 15.18 -4.68
CA THR A 45 7.25 15.81 -3.56
C THR A 45 8.38 16.70 -4.06
N THR A 46 8.78 17.65 -3.23
CA THR A 46 9.86 18.60 -3.50
C THR A 46 10.52 19.03 -2.19
N VAL A 47 11.68 19.67 -2.32
CA VAL A 47 12.44 20.25 -1.21
C VAL A 47 12.52 21.76 -1.43
N ASP A 48 12.22 22.51 -0.37
CA ASP A 48 12.32 23.96 -0.18
C ASP A 48 11.56 24.89 -1.15
N ASN A 49 11.17 24.42 -2.34
CA ASN A 49 10.51 25.24 -3.35
C ASN A 49 9.33 24.53 -4.01
N LYS A 50 8.14 25.07 -3.78
CA LYS A 50 6.87 24.68 -4.41
C LYS A 50 6.32 25.74 -5.37
N ARG A 51 7.02 26.85 -5.59
CA ARG A 51 6.50 28.00 -6.36
C ARG A 51 6.40 27.67 -7.84
N GLY A 52 5.28 28.03 -8.44
CA GLY A 52 4.97 27.74 -9.83
C GLY A 52 3.51 27.33 -9.98
N VAL A 53 3.13 26.81 -11.15
CA VAL A 53 1.75 26.41 -11.43
C VAL A 53 1.72 25.05 -12.11
N LEU A 54 1.00 24.11 -11.51
CA LEU A 54 0.75 22.79 -12.09
C LEU A 54 -0.61 22.78 -12.79
N ARG A 55 -0.67 22.19 -13.99
CA ARG A 55 -1.87 22.19 -14.83
C ARG A 55 -2.19 20.80 -15.36
N ILE A 56 -3.48 20.50 -15.49
CA ILE A 56 -3.97 19.31 -16.17
C ILE A 56 -4.92 19.73 -17.30
N TYR A 57 -4.59 19.30 -18.51
CA TYR A 57 -5.36 19.52 -19.73
C TYR A 57 -5.98 18.20 -20.18
N LEU A 58 -7.27 18.20 -20.46
CA LEU A 58 -7.99 17.02 -20.92
C LEU A 58 -8.46 17.21 -22.36
N ASP A 59 -8.48 16.11 -23.10
CA ASP A 59 -9.06 15.99 -24.44
C ASP A 59 -8.54 17.01 -25.47
N GLY A 60 -7.26 17.40 -25.35
CA GLY A 60 -6.64 18.35 -26.27
C GLY A 60 -7.06 19.82 -26.05
N SER A 61 -7.77 20.12 -24.96
CA SER A 61 -8.12 21.49 -24.60
C SER A 61 -6.86 22.37 -24.41
N ARG A 62 -6.90 23.59 -24.95
CA ARG A 62 -5.86 24.61 -24.71
C ARG A 62 -5.99 25.27 -23.33
N THR A 63 -7.19 25.25 -22.75
CA THR A 63 -7.46 25.75 -21.40
C THR A 63 -7.33 24.60 -20.41
N PRO A 64 -6.57 24.75 -19.32
CA PRO A 64 -6.42 23.70 -18.33
C PRO A 64 -7.75 23.42 -17.62
N THR A 65 -8.10 22.14 -17.48
CA THR A 65 -9.28 21.71 -16.71
C THR A 65 -9.04 21.87 -15.21
N LEU A 66 -7.81 21.62 -14.76
CA LEU A 66 -7.39 21.77 -13.37
C LEU A 66 -6.10 22.59 -13.29
N VAL A 67 -6.03 23.46 -12.29
CA VAL A 67 -4.90 24.33 -12.01
C VAL A 67 -4.60 24.28 -10.51
N PHE A 68 -3.34 24.02 -10.17
CA PHE A 68 -2.84 24.03 -8.81
C PHE A 68 -1.77 25.12 -8.71
N PRO A 69 -1.90 26.09 -7.78
CA PRO A 69 -1.04 27.29 -7.71
C PRO A 69 0.32 27.02 -7.06
N ALA A 70 0.77 25.77 -7.08
CA ALA A 70 2.04 25.32 -6.53
C ALA A 70 2.34 23.90 -7.04
N TYR A 71 3.55 23.40 -6.76
CA TYR A 71 3.90 21.99 -6.85
C TYR A 71 3.26 21.21 -5.68
N ASP A 72 1.93 21.29 -5.60
CA ASP A 72 1.13 20.89 -4.45
C ASP A 72 -0.33 20.63 -4.88
N LEU A 73 -0.77 19.37 -4.85
CA LEU A 73 -2.13 19.00 -5.27
C LEU A 73 -3.19 19.36 -4.22
N LEU A 74 -2.80 19.74 -3.01
CA LEU A 74 -3.69 20.21 -1.94
C LEU A 74 -3.92 21.72 -2.01
N ALA A 75 -3.08 22.46 -2.72
CA ALA A 75 -3.24 23.90 -2.92
C ALA A 75 -4.35 24.27 -3.92
N GLY A 76 -4.93 23.28 -4.60
CA GLY A 76 -6.04 23.46 -5.54
C GLY A 76 -7.38 23.71 -4.85
N ASP A 77 -8.40 24.02 -5.65
CA ASP A 77 -9.75 24.36 -5.20
C ASP A 77 -10.72 23.16 -5.21
N LEU A 78 -10.18 21.93 -5.26
CA LEU A 78 -10.99 20.72 -5.35
C LEU A 78 -11.69 20.37 -4.04
N ASN A 79 -11.29 20.96 -2.90
CA ASN A 79 -11.87 20.70 -1.57
C ASN A 79 -11.98 19.19 -1.30
N LEU A 80 -10.86 18.49 -1.48
CA LEU A 80 -10.71 17.07 -1.21
C LEU A 80 -9.86 16.87 0.04
N HIS A 81 -10.14 15.78 0.74
CA HIS A 81 -9.49 15.46 2.01
C HIS A 81 -9.02 14.01 2.00
N GLU A 82 -8.32 13.62 3.07
CA GLU A 82 -7.92 12.24 3.27
C GLU A 82 -9.13 11.29 3.21
N PRO A 83 -8.97 10.08 2.66
CA PRO A 83 -7.73 9.52 2.08
C PRO A 83 -7.55 9.82 0.58
N ILE A 84 -8.45 10.62 -0.02
CA ILE A 84 -8.45 10.88 -1.48
C ILE A 84 -7.38 11.90 -1.87
N ALA A 85 -7.18 12.92 -1.05
CA ALA A 85 -6.08 13.87 -1.17
C ALA A 85 -5.37 13.92 0.17
N GLN A 86 -4.11 13.48 0.23
CA GLN A 86 -3.40 13.24 1.49
C GLN A 86 -1.99 13.84 1.48
N PRO A 87 -1.59 14.60 2.52
CA PRO A 87 -0.22 15.04 2.71
C PRO A 87 0.70 13.84 3.02
N HIS A 88 1.96 13.94 2.62
CA HIS A 88 2.98 12.98 3.05
C HIS A 88 3.48 13.33 4.46
N PRO A 89 4.09 12.36 5.18
CA PRO A 89 4.81 12.67 6.42
C PRO A 89 5.84 13.79 6.20
N GLY A 90 5.86 14.77 7.12
CA GLY A 90 6.77 15.92 7.04
C GLY A 90 6.35 17.02 6.06
N TYR A 91 5.15 16.92 5.46
CA TYR A 91 4.59 17.96 4.59
C TYR A 91 4.44 19.32 5.30
N THR A 92 4.88 20.39 4.62
CA THR A 92 4.50 21.76 4.94
C THR A 92 3.96 22.46 3.69
N ALA A 93 2.98 23.35 3.85
CA ALA A 93 2.31 23.99 2.71
C ALA A 93 3.24 24.85 1.84
N THR A 94 4.27 25.46 2.44
CA THR A 94 5.18 26.39 1.76
C THR A 94 6.63 25.90 1.65
N GLY A 95 6.95 24.74 2.22
CA GLY A 95 8.31 24.20 2.27
C GLY A 95 8.36 22.76 1.78
N ASN A 96 8.89 21.87 2.63
CA ASN A 96 9.22 20.50 2.27
C ASN A 96 8.01 19.57 2.15
N GLY A 97 8.24 18.50 1.38
CA GLY A 97 7.32 17.40 1.24
C GLY A 97 6.29 17.60 0.14
N GLY A 98 5.33 16.69 0.08
CA GLY A 98 4.34 16.66 -0.97
C GLY A 98 3.07 15.94 -0.55
N ASN A 99 2.32 15.50 -1.54
CA ASN A 99 1.02 14.89 -1.32
C ASN A 99 0.68 13.91 -2.44
N THR A 100 -0.37 13.13 -2.19
CA THR A 100 -0.94 12.21 -3.14
C THR A 100 -2.39 12.60 -3.41
N LEU A 101 -2.76 12.70 -4.68
CA LEU A 101 -4.14 12.75 -5.14
C LEU A 101 -4.53 11.40 -5.75
N ALA A 102 -5.55 10.76 -5.20
CA ALA A 102 -6.12 9.50 -5.68
C ALA A 102 -7.54 9.69 -6.26
N LEU A 103 -7.86 10.92 -6.70
CA LEU A 103 -9.10 11.20 -7.41
C LEU A 103 -9.01 10.69 -8.87
N PRO A 104 -9.96 9.87 -9.34
CA PRO A 104 -10.05 9.53 -10.75
C PRO A 104 -10.37 10.76 -11.61
N ILE A 105 -9.51 11.07 -12.58
CA ILE A 105 -9.72 12.13 -13.57
C ILE A 105 -9.84 11.47 -14.95
N PRO A 106 -11.05 11.08 -15.37
CA PRO A 106 -11.30 10.45 -16.67
C PRO A 106 -11.17 11.43 -17.84
N TYR A 107 -10.78 10.92 -19.01
CA TYR A 107 -10.64 11.67 -20.26
C TYR A 107 -10.92 10.77 -21.47
N GLN A 108 -11.42 11.36 -22.56
CA GLN A 108 -11.82 10.67 -23.78
C GLN A 108 -10.71 10.63 -24.84
N ASN A 109 -9.98 11.74 -25.02
CA ASN A 109 -9.03 11.94 -26.12
C ASN A 109 -7.59 12.17 -25.64
N GLY A 110 -7.37 12.34 -24.34
CA GLY A 110 -6.03 12.38 -23.77
C GLY A 110 -5.93 13.21 -22.50
N CYS A 111 -4.77 13.16 -21.86
CA CYS A 111 -4.45 13.93 -20.67
C CYS A 111 -2.99 14.40 -20.73
N LYS A 112 -2.79 15.71 -20.57
CA LYS A 112 -1.48 16.34 -20.43
C LYS A 112 -1.35 16.99 -19.07
N VAL A 113 -0.24 16.73 -18.38
CA VAL A 113 0.11 17.37 -17.11
C VAL A 113 1.36 18.21 -17.31
N THR A 114 1.32 19.47 -16.90
CA THR A 114 2.46 20.39 -17.05
C THR A 114 2.79 21.12 -15.76
N TRP A 115 4.04 21.57 -15.68
CA TRP A 115 4.59 22.35 -14.59
C TRP A 115 5.25 23.63 -15.10
N GLU A 116 4.72 24.78 -14.70
CA GLU A 116 5.35 26.09 -14.89
C GLU A 116 6.20 26.40 -13.65
N GLU A 117 7.50 26.29 -13.78
CA GLU A 117 8.46 26.43 -12.68
C GLU A 117 8.69 27.90 -12.30
N GLN A 118 8.66 28.20 -10.99
CA GLN A 118 9.23 29.43 -10.46
C GLN A 118 10.32 29.14 -9.41
N GLY A 119 11.57 29.41 -9.77
CA GLY A 119 12.76 29.10 -8.98
C GLY A 119 13.41 27.77 -9.37
N SER A 120 14.13 27.15 -8.44
CA SER A 120 14.89 25.91 -8.67
C SER A 120 14.58 24.85 -7.61
N GLY A 121 15.05 23.62 -7.83
CA GLY A 121 14.94 22.51 -6.89
C GLY A 121 14.55 21.20 -7.59
N PRO A 122 14.74 20.06 -6.92
CA PRO A 122 14.36 18.77 -7.48
C PRO A 122 12.83 18.62 -7.52
N ARG A 123 12.32 17.95 -8.56
CA ARG A 123 10.89 17.66 -8.72
C ARG A 123 10.68 16.16 -8.81
N TYR A 124 10.16 15.56 -7.75
CA TYR A 124 9.82 14.15 -7.73
C TYR A 124 8.34 13.99 -8.02
N TYR A 125 7.99 13.03 -8.87
CA TYR A 125 6.60 12.71 -9.14
C TYR A 125 6.40 11.31 -9.68
N LYS A 126 5.17 10.83 -9.52
CA LYS A 126 4.65 9.62 -10.15
C LYS A 126 3.20 9.87 -10.54
N ILE A 127 2.94 9.86 -11.84
CA ILE A 127 1.58 9.98 -12.39
C ILE A 127 1.16 8.62 -12.92
N GLU A 128 0.15 8.03 -12.31
CA GLU A 128 -0.41 6.73 -12.69
C GLU A 128 -1.72 6.95 -13.45
N HIS A 129 -1.83 6.35 -14.63
CA HIS A 129 -3.05 6.38 -15.42
C HIS A 129 -3.41 4.99 -15.96
N ARG A 130 -4.70 4.79 -16.26
CA ARG A 130 -5.21 3.61 -16.96
C ARG A 130 -5.56 4.00 -18.38
N LYS A 131 -5.02 3.28 -19.37
CA LYS A 131 -5.46 3.37 -20.77
C LYS A 131 -6.61 2.40 -20.99
N TYR A 132 -7.64 2.84 -21.70
CA TYR A 132 -8.72 1.97 -22.13
C TYR A 132 -8.56 1.60 -23.61
N PRO A 133 -9.17 0.49 -24.05
CA PRO A 133 -9.16 0.13 -25.46
C PRO A 133 -9.69 1.26 -26.35
N ALA A 134 -9.16 1.36 -27.57
CA ALA A 134 -9.65 2.33 -28.56
C ALA A 134 -11.16 2.18 -28.77
N GLY A 135 -11.87 3.31 -28.91
CA GLY A 135 -13.33 3.34 -29.03
C GLY A 135 -14.11 3.24 -27.72
N THR A 136 -13.43 3.06 -26.57
CA THR A 136 -14.10 3.16 -25.26
C THR A 136 -14.66 4.56 -25.07
N ARG A 137 -15.97 4.65 -24.80
CA ARG A 137 -16.62 5.91 -24.44
C ARG A 137 -16.37 6.22 -22.97
N VAL A 138 -15.75 7.36 -22.71
CA VAL A 138 -15.41 7.85 -21.38
C VAL A 138 -16.01 9.22 -21.20
N ALA A 139 -16.75 9.42 -20.10
CA ALA A 139 -17.16 10.76 -19.71
C ALA A 139 -15.97 11.50 -19.12
N THR A 140 -15.53 12.57 -19.79
CA THR A 140 -14.42 13.41 -19.32
C THR A 140 -14.76 14.06 -18.00
N PHE A 141 -13.75 14.18 -17.14
CA PHE A 141 -13.87 14.88 -15.87
C PHE A 141 -14.40 16.30 -16.05
N THR A 142 -15.35 16.68 -15.20
CA THR A 142 -15.85 18.05 -15.10
C THR A 142 -16.05 18.43 -13.63
N ARG A 143 -16.04 19.74 -13.34
CA ARG A 143 -16.33 20.24 -11.99
C ARG A 143 -17.75 19.85 -11.52
N ALA A 144 -18.74 19.95 -12.40
CA ALA A 144 -20.10 19.50 -12.11
C ALA A 144 -20.18 17.99 -11.83
N GLY A 145 -19.38 17.18 -12.54
CA GLY A 145 -19.25 15.75 -12.29
C GLY A 145 -18.62 15.46 -10.92
N LEU A 146 -17.56 16.20 -10.54
CA LEU A 146 -16.97 16.11 -9.21
C LEU A 146 -17.98 16.46 -8.11
N ASP A 147 -18.74 17.54 -8.28
CA ASP A 147 -19.74 17.96 -7.31
C ASP A 147 -20.87 16.93 -7.15
N SER A 148 -21.30 16.34 -8.26
CA SER A 148 -22.27 15.23 -8.25
C SER A 148 -21.71 13.97 -7.57
N ALA A 149 -20.39 13.75 -7.61
CA ALA A 149 -19.72 12.59 -7.03
C ALA A 149 -19.32 12.75 -5.55
N ARG A 150 -19.54 13.92 -4.92
CA ARG A 150 -19.07 14.21 -3.55
C ARG A 150 -19.49 13.18 -2.51
N ALA A 151 -20.73 12.71 -2.60
CA ALA A 151 -21.23 11.67 -1.69
C ALA A 151 -20.44 10.36 -1.86
N ALA A 152 -20.28 9.89 -3.10
CA ALA A 152 -19.53 8.68 -3.40
C ALA A 152 -18.05 8.80 -2.96
N ILE A 153 -17.42 9.95 -3.17
CA ILE A 153 -16.04 10.23 -2.73
C ILE A 153 -15.93 10.15 -1.20
N ARG A 154 -16.84 10.81 -0.48
CA ARG A 154 -16.87 10.79 0.99
C ARG A 154 -17.10 9.38 1.52
N ASP A 155 -18.05 8.65 0.96
CA ASP A 155 -18.42 7.32 1.45
C ASP A 155 -17.30 6.31 1.13
N THR A 156 -16.67 6.42 -0.04
CA THR A 156 -15.44 5.68 -0.38
C THR A 156 -14.32 6.00 0.60
N GLY A 157 -14.10 7.28 0.92
CA GLY A 157 -13.09 7.70 1.89
C GLY A 157 -13.31 7.10 3.27
N LYS A 158 -14.55 7.11 3.77
CA LYS A 158 -14.93 6.43 5.03
C LYS A 158 -14.62 4.94 4.99
N THR A 159 -14.98 4.26 3.90
CA THR A 159 -14.70 2.83 3.74
C THR A 159 -13.20 2.55 3.71
N LEU A 160 -12.41 3.36 3.00
CA LEU A 160 -10.95 3.20 2.92
C LEU A 160 -10.26 3.39 4.28
N LEU A 161 -10.74 4.33 5.10
CA LEU A 161 -10.22 4.58 6.46
C LEU A 161 -10.72 3.54 7.48
N SER A 162 -11.86 2.92 7.22
CA SER A 162 -12.47 1.90 8.07
C SER A 162 -12.80 0.65 7.24
N PRO A 163 -11.79 -0.17 6.86
CA PRO A 163 -12.02 -1.37 6.08
C PRO A 163 -13.06 -2.26 6.77
N PRO A 164 -14.07 -2.77 6.04
CA PRO A 164 -15.14 -3.53 6.65
C PRO A 164 -14.58 -4.77 7.36
N MET A 165 -15.00 -4.97 8.60
CA MET A 165 -14.82 -6.25 9.28
C MET A 165 -15.88 -7.20 8.76
N VAL A 166 -15.46 -8.17 7.95
CA VAL A 166 -16.30 -9.30 7.56
C VAL A 166 -15.90 -10.44 8.48
N PRO A 167 -16.74 -10.73 9.46
CA PRO A 167 -17.21 -12.10 9.42
C PRO A 167 -18.71 -12.23 9.66
N GLU A 168 -19.35 -12.94 8.74
CA GLU A 168 -20.70 -13.50 8.92
C GLU A 168 -20.68 -14.67 9.92
N THR A 169 -19.50 -15.14 10.34
CA THR A 169 -19.30 -16.33 11.18
C THR A 169 -18.67 -16.00 12.54
N ILE A 170 -19.01 -16.82 13.54
CA ILE A 170 -18.37 -16.79 14.86
C ILE A 170 -16.90 -17.22 14.69
N PRO A 171 -15.92 -16.44 15.17
CA PRO A 171 -14.51 -16.78 15.01
C PRO A 171 -14.13 -18.03 15.81
N GLN A 172 -13.26 -18.85 15.24
CA GLN A 172 -12.54 -19.89 15.98
C GLN A 172 -11.41 -19.24 16.79
N ILE A 173 -11.20 -19.69 18.03
CA ILE A 173 -10.27 -19.07 18.98
C ILE A 173 -9.19 -20.08 19.39
N LEU A 174 -7.95 -19.61 19.47
CA LEU A 174 -6.81 -20.27 20.10
C LEU A 174 -6.27 -19.35 21.20
N ASP A 175 -6.39 -19.77 22.46
CA ASP A 175 -5.75 -19.12 23.62
C ASP A 175 -4.68 -20.07 24.17
N ALA A 176 -3.43 -19.64 24.18
CA ALA A 176 -2.30 -20.48 24.55
C ALA A 176 -1.22 -19.72 25.32
N ASN A 177 -0.67 -20.40 26.34
CA ASN A 177 0.59 -20.02 26.96
C ASN A 177 1.72 -20.77 26.24
N LEU A 178 2.53 -20.04 25.47
CA LEU A 178 3.61 -20.59 24.68
C LEU A 178 4.94 -20.42 25.44
N THR A 179 5.42 -21.48 26.07
CA THR A 179 6.80 -21.53 26.60
C THR A 179 7.81 -21.63 25.46
N SER A 180 9.10 -21.45 25.76
CA SER A 180 10.16 -21.56 24.76
C SER A 180 10.11 -22.91 24.03
N GLY A 181 10.15 -22.87 22.70
CA GLY A 181 10.07 -24.04 21.81
C GLY A 181 8.68 -24.65 21.69
N ARG A 182 7.66 -24.12 22.38
CA ARG A 182 6.30 -24.66 22.35
C ARG A 182 5.50 -24.11 21.18
N GLN A 183 4.59 -24.95 20.69
CA GLN A 183 3.64 -24.63 19.64
C GLN A 183 2.21 -24.86 20.11
N ALA A 184 1.27 -24.11 19.54
CA ALA A 184 -0.16 -24.33 19.66
C ALA A 184 -0.83 -24.12 18.29
N SER A 185 -1.81 -24.95 17.96
CA SER A 185 -2.43 -24.98 16.63
C SER A 185 -3.95 -24.92 16.70
N LEU A 186 -4.54 -24.36 15.65
CA LEU A 186 -5.96 -24.26 15.41
C LEU A 186 -6.28 -24.87 14.04
N ASP A 187 -6.95 -26.02 14.04
CA ASP A 187 -7.54 -26.59 12.83
C ASP A 187 -8.81 -25.83 12.47
N LEU A 188 -8.86 -25.26 11.26
CA LEU A 188 -10.03 -24.52 10.79
C LEU A 188 -11.10 -25.48 10.27
N ARG A 189 -12.32 -24.97 10.12
CA ARG A 189 -13.43 -25.72 9.52
C ARG A 189 -13.01 -26.39 8.20
N PRO A 190 -13.39 -27.65 7.95
CA PRO A 190 -13.04 -28.33 6.71
C PRO A 190 -13.85 -27.80 5.52
N GLY A 191 -13.34 -28.09 4.32
CA GLY A 191 -13.99 -27.79 3.04
C GLY A 191 -13.56 -26.46 2.43
N PRO A 192 -14.14 -26.11 1.27
CA PRO A 192 -13.68 -24.95 0.52
C PRO A 192 -14.14 -23.67 1.24
N CYS A 193 -13.18 -23.02 1.87
CA CYS A 193 -13.39 -21.86 2.72
C CYS A 193 -12.26 -20.85 2.49
N SER A 194 -12.40 -19.69 3.11
CA SER A 194 -11.40 -18.63 3.07
C SER A 194 -11.26 -17.99 4.43
N ILE A 195 -10.03 -17.83 4.91
CA ILE A 195 -9.76 -16.93 6.03
C ILE A 195 -10.06 -15.50 5.55
N ARG A 196 -10.87 -14.78 6.32
CA ARG A 196 -11.26 -13.39 6.04
C ARG A 196 -10.74 -12.41 7.09
N HIS A 197 -10.45 -12.93 8.27
CA HIS A 197 -9.98 -12.15 9.40
C HIS A 197 -9.09 -12.99 10.29
N LEU A 198 -7.90 -12.47 10.60
CA LEU A 198 -7.04 -12.94 11.66
C LEU A 198 -6.79 -11.78 12.62
N GLU A 199 -7.10 -11.98 13.89
CA GLU A 199 -6.76 -11.09 14.98
C GLU A 199 -5.84 -11.83 15.94
N LEU A 200 -4.71 -11.24 16.28
CA LEU A 200 -3.76 -11.77 17.25
C LEU A 200 -3.51 -10.72 18.32
N ARG A 201 -3.58 -11.15 19.57
CA ARG A 201 -3.17 -10.38 20.74
C ARG A 201 -2.11 -11.16 21.49
N LEU A 202 -0.97 -10.52 21.73
CA LEU A 202 -0.03 -10.97 22.74
C LEU A 202 -0.34 -10.24 24.04
N ASP A 203 0.01 -10.85 25.17
CA ASP A 203 -0.14 -10.22 26.47
C ASP A 203 0.58 -8.84 26.51
N PRO A 204 -0.12 -7.75 26.91
CA PRO A 204 0.45 -6.40 26.90
C PRO A 204 1.68 -6.23 27.81
N GLU A 205 1.71 -6.90 28.96
CA GLU A 205 2.87 -6.85 29.87
C GLU A 205 4.09 -7.47 29.19
N THR A 206 3.89 -8.58 28.47
CA THR A 206 4.93 -9.20 27.64
C THR A 206 5.45 -8.27 26.55
N LEU A 207 4.57 -7.54 25.86
CA LEU A 207 4.98 -6.57 24.83
C LEU A 207 5.75 -5.38 25.40
N ALA A 208 5.40 -4.93 26.60
CA ALA A 208 6.07 -3.82 27.28
C ALA A 208 7.47 -4.22 27.79
N ASP A 209 7.63 -5.40 28.38
CA ASP A 209 8.93 -5.92 28.86
C ASP A 209 9.83 -6.40 27.72
N MET A 210 9.25 -6.92 26.64
CA MET A 210 9.98 -7.47 25.50
C MET A 210 9.40 -7.02 24.16
N PRO A 211 9.86 -5.87 23.62
CA PRO A 211 9.49 -5.44 22.27
C PRO A 211 9.83 -6.48 21.18
N SER A 212 10.80 -7.36 21.44
CA SER A 212 11.17 -8.48 20.55
C SER A 212 10.16 -9.64 20.55
N ALA A 213 9.17 -9.67 21.45
CA ALA A 213 8.18 -10.75 21.55
C ALA A 213 7.41 -10.96 20.23
N LEU A 214 7.15 -9.87 19.49
CA LEU A 214 6.51 -9.94 18.17
C LEU A 214 7.36 -10.67 17.11
N ARG A 215 8.68 -10.75 17.30
CA ARG A 215 9.58 -11.54 16.44
C ARG A 215 9.92 -12.91 17.00
N SER A 216 9.62 -13.18 18.27
CA SER A 216 9.83 -14.50 18.87
C SER A 216 8.66 -15.45 18.66
N ILE A 217 7.50 -14.96 18.27
CA ILE A 217 6.34 -15.78 17.88
C ILE A 217 6.29 -15.89 16.36
N ILE A 218 6.38 -17.11 15.85
CA ILE A 218 6.26 -17.44 14.44
C ILE A 218 4.82 -17.88 14.15
N LEU A 219 4.20 -17.22 13.18
CA LEU A 219 2.95 -17.64 12.55
C LEU A 219 3.26 -18.59 11.42
N ARG A 220 2.63 -19.77 11.48
CA ARG A 220 2.66 -20.77 10.43
C ARG A 220 1.24 -21.04 9.97
N ILE A 221 1.01 -21.06 8.66
CA ILE A 221 -0.29 -21.46 8.10
C ILE A 221 -0.07 -22.53 7.05
N GLU A 222 -0.81 -23.63 7.22
CA GLU A 222 -0.90 -24.71 6.27
C GLU A 222 -2.25 -24.63 5.54
N PHE A 223 -2.22 -24.68 4.21
CA PHE A 223 -3.41 -24.88 3.37
C PHE A 223 -3.26 -26.19 2.60
N ASP A 224 -4.27 -27.04 2.70
CA ASP A 224 -4.38 -28.31 1.96
C ASP A 224 -3.12 -29.19 2.05
N GLY A 225 -2.53 -29.29 3.26
CA GLY A 225 -1.35 -30.10 3.53
C GLY A 225 -0.01 -29.43 3.17
N LYS A 226 -0.02 -28.14 2.81
CA LYS A 226 1.20 -27.39 2.44
C LYS A 226 1.38 -26.16 3.31
N GLU A 227 2.54 -26.04 3.95
CA GLU A 227 2.92 -24.81 4.63
C GLU A 227 3.14 -23.70 3.60
N THR A 228 2.34 -22.64 3.68
CA THR A 228 2.41 -21.51 2.75
C THR A 228 2.78 -20.20 3.43
N VAL A 229 2.59 -20.12 4.75
CA VAL A 229 2.96 -18.97 5.57
C VAL A 229 3.98 -19.42 6.62
N TRP A 230 5.11 -18.70 6.67
CA TRP A 230 6.08 -18.79 7.75
C TRP A 230 6.70 -17.41 7.98
N CYS A 231 6.25 -16.72 9.01
CA CYS A 231 6.68 -15.36 9.34
C CYS A 231 6.63 -15.10 10.84
N PRO A 232 7.53 -14.28 11.43
CA PRO A 232 7.28 -13.69 12.73
C PRO A 232 6.01 -12.85 12.70
N VAL A 233 5.24 -12.86 13.80
CA VAL A 233 3.93 -12.19 13.85
C VAL A 233 4.06 -10.68 13.61
N GLY A 234 5.07 -10.03 14.17
CA GLY A 234 5.32 -8.60 13.95
C GLY A 234 5.47 -8.24 12.47
N ASP A 235 6.25 -9.04 11.73
CA ASP A 235 6.51 -8.80 10.30
C ASP A 235 5.29 -9.17 9.43
N PHE A 236 4.57 -10.25 9.74
CA PHE A 236 3.35 -10.64 9.02
C PHE A 236 2.27 -9.56 9.07
N PHE A 237 1.98 -9.06 10.27
CA PHE A 237 0.96 -8.03 10.51
C PHE A 237 1.43 -6.61 10.15
N GLY A 238 2.73 -6.42 9.86
CA GLY A 238 3.29 -5.14 9.38
C GLY A 238 3.76 -4.20 10.49
N SER A 239 3.86 -4.69 11.73
CA SER A 239 4.46 -3.98 12.86
C SER A 239 5.98 -3.87 12.74
N GLY A 240 6.63 -4.81 12.05
CA GLY A 240 8.09 -4.85 11.94
C GLY A 240 8.78 -5.16 13.27
N ALA A 241 9.87 -4.46 13.57
CA ALA A 241 10.59 -4.60 14.84
C ALA A 241 9.91 -3.78 15.94
N GLY A 242 9.30 -4.47 16.92
CA GLY A 242 8.52 -3.84 17.99
C GLY A 242 7.08 -3.56 17.59
N LEU A 243 6.32 -2.98 18.51
CA LEU A 243 4.93 -2.59 18.30
C LEU A 243 4.87 -1.21 17.62
N ASN A 244 4.55 -1.19 16.33
CA ASN A 244 4.42 0.03 15.55
C ASN A 244 3.02 0.09 14.94
N GLU A 245 2.31 1.18 15.21
CA GLU A 245 0.96 1.36 14.69
C GLU A 245 0.94 1.33 13.16
N LEU A 246 -0.06 0.62 12.63
CA LEU A 246 -0.29 0.51 11.20
C LEU A 246 -1.78 0.60 10.94
N ARG A 247 -2.18 1.42 9.97
CA ARG A 247 -3.54 1.45 9.44
C ARG A 247 -3.49 1.30 7.93
N SER A 248 -3.92 0.14 7.45
CA SER A 248 -4.02 -0.15 6.02
C SER A 248 -5.29 -0.94 5.73
N TRP A 249 -5.64 -1.03 4.45
CA TRP A 249 -6.80 -1.81 4.01
C TRP A 249 -6.73 -3.28 4.46
N TYR A 250 -5.57 -3.92 4.30
CA TYR A 250 -5.41 -5.34 4.58
C TYR A 250 -4.93 -5.65 5.99
N ARG A 251 -4.32 -4.70 6.70
CA ARG A 251 -3.71 -4.94 8.01
C ARG A 251 -3.85 -3.75 8.94
N SER A 252 -3.97 -4.02 10.23
CA SER A 252 -3.90 -3.00 11.28
C SER A 252 -3.05 -3.48 12.43
N VAL A 253 -2.31 -2.55 13.03
CA VAL A 253 -1.67 -2.71 14.33
C VAL A 253 -2.20 -1.58 15.20
N LEU A 254 -2.99 -1.92 16.20
CA LEU A 254 -3.66 -0.96 17.08
C LEU A 254 -2.74 -0.54 18.25
N PRO A 255 -2.98 0.64 18.86
CA PRO A 255 -2.17 1.11 20.00
C PRO A 255 -2.14 0.15 21.19
N ASP A 256 -3.16 -0.70 21.34
CA ASP A 256 -3.28 -1.67 22.44
C ASP A 256 -2.56 -3.00 22.17
N GLY A 257 -1.82 -3.12 21.06
CA GLY A 257 -1.11 -4.33 20.68
C GLY A 257 -1.93 -5.31 19.84
N THR A 258 -3.18 -4.99 19.49
CA THR A 258 -4.01 -5.85 18.64
C THR A 258 -3.52 -5.83 17.19
N LEU A 259 -3.20 -7.00 16.66
CA LEU A 259 -2.70 -7.22 15.30
C LEU A 259 -3.82 -7.81 14.44
N ILE A 260 -4.17 -7.16 13.32
CA ILE A 260 -5.29 -7.56 12.46
C ILE A 260 -4.82 -7.76 11.02
N CYS A 261 -5.25 -8.86 10.40
CA CYS A 261 -5.04 -9.17 8.99
C CYS A 261 -6.38 -9.52 8.32
N ARG A 262 -6.61 -8.94 7.15
CA ARG A 262 -7.84 -9.00 6.34
C ARG A 262 -7.56 -9.50 4.93
N TRP A 263 -6.38 -10.09 4.69
CA TRP A 263 -6.10 -10.78 3.44
C TRP A 263 -7.05 -11.97 3.30
N VAL A 264 -7.61 -12.13 2.11
CA VAL A 264 -8.43 -13.31 1.79
C VAL A 264 -7.48 -14.48 1.54
N MET A 265 -7.61 -15.56 2.32
CA MET A 265 -6.74 -16.74 2.22
C MET A 265 -7.59 -18.00 1.94
N PRO A 266 -7.86 -18.33 0.67
CA PRO A 266 -8.64 -19.51 0.29
C PRO A 266 -7.91 -20.84 0.52
N TYR A 267 -8.67 -21.87 0.88
CA TYR A 267 -8.27 -23.28 0.90
C TYR A 267 -9.40 -24.18 0.37
N GLU A 268 -9.06 -25.32 -0.21
CA GLU A 268 -10.03 -26.23 -0.83
C GLU A 268 -10.57 -27.27 0.17
N LYS A 269 -9.71 -27.78 1.05
CA LYS A 269 -9.99 -28.95 1.90
C LYS A 269 -9.75 -28.67 3.38
N SER A 270 -8.59 -28.11 3.72
CA SER A 270 -8.18 -27.91 5.11
C SER A 270 -7.25 -26.70 5.28
N ALA A 271 -7.32 -26.10 6.46
CA ALA A 271 -6.39 -25.07 6.89
C ALA A 271 -6.03 -25.25 8.36
N ARG A 272 -4.76 -25.05 8.70
CA ARG A 272 -4.26 -25.07 10.07
C ARG A 272 -3.42 -23.84 10.33
N ILE A 273 -3.70 -23.15 11.42
CA ILE A 273 -2.87 -22.04 11.90
C ILE A 273 -2.08 -22.52 13.12
N THR A 274 -0.79 -22.24 13.17
CA THR A 274 0.07 -22.59 14.31
C THR A 274 0.85 -21.36 14.75
N LEU A 275 0.91 -21.15 16.07
CA LEU A 275 1.81 -20.21 16.72
C LEU A 275 2.94 -20.99 17.38
N GLU A 276 4.17 -20.59 17.12
CA GLU A 276 5.38 -21.21 17.65
C GLU A 276 6.22 -20.15 18.38
N ASN A 277 6.60 -20.41 19.63
CA ASN A 277 7.52 -19.54 20.34
C ASN A 277 8.96 -20.01 20.18
N VAL A 278 9.75 -19.28 19.40
CA VAL A 278 11.20 -19.52 19.21
C VAL A 278 12.05 -18.68 20.17
N GLY A 279 11.43 -17.85 21.01
CA GLY A 279 12.09 -17.05 22.05
C GLY A 279 12.38 -17.84 23.33
N SER A 280 13.03 -17.19 24.29
CA SER A 280 13.43 -17.80 25.56
C SER A 280 12.41 -17.60 26.69
N LYS A 281 11.54 -16.59 26.59
CA LYS A 281 10.51 -16.29 27.59
C LYS A 281 9.15 -16.82 27.16
N GLN A 282 8.28 -17.11 28.13
CA GLN A 282 6.90 -17.48 27.87
C GLN A 282 6.12 -16.29 27.31
N VAL A 283 5.22 -16.54 26.35
CA VAL A 283 4.32 -15.54 25.78
C VAL A 283 2.90 -16.11 25.78
N ARG A 284 1.94 -15.37 26.35
CA ARG A 284 0.52 -15.70 26.16
C ARG A 284 0.03 -15.07 24.86
N ALA A 285 -0.67 -15.86 24.05
CA ALA A 285 -1.21 -15.43 22.78
C ALA A 285 -2.68 -15.86 22.64
N GLU A 286 -3.51 -14.92 22.18
CA GLU A 286 -4.89 -15.17 21.79
C GLU A 286 -5.05 -14.85 20.30
N LEU A 287 -5.39 -15.86 19.50
CA LEU A 287 -5.65 -15.75 18.08
C LEU A 287 -7.14 -16.01 17.82
N ARG A 288 -7.79 -15.08 17.11
CA ARG A 288 -9.14 -15.25 16.57
C ARG A 288 -9.06 -15.34 15.05
N CYS A 289 -9.68 -16.38 14.48
CA CYS A 289 -9.75 -16.58 13.05
C CYS A 289 -11.22 -16.69 12.60
N ALA A 290 -11.63 -15.83 11.67
CA ALA A 290 -12.94 -15.92 11.06
C ALA A 290 -12.83 -16.34 9.59
N THR A 291 -13.77 -17.20 9.18
CA THR A 291 -13.75 -17.85 7.86
C THR A 291 -15.12 -17.78 7.20
N ASP A 292 -15.13 -17.61 5.88
CA ASP A 292 -16.33 -17.67 5.06
C ASP A 292 -16.21 -18.79 4.03
N GLY A 293 -17.35 -19.25 3.51
CA GLY A 293 -17.38 -20.19 2.39
C GLY A 293 -16.64 -19.64 1.16
N TRP A 294 -15.98 -20.53 0.42
CA TRP A 294 -15.29 -20.17 -0.81
C TRP A 294 -15.74 -21.10 -1.94
N LYS A 295 -16.05 -20.54 -3.11
CA LYS A 295 -16.28 -21.35 -4.30
C LYS A 295 -14.94 -21.60 -4.98
N TRP A 296 -14.36 -22.76 -4.73
CA TRP A 296 -13.10 -23.16 -5.35
C TRP A 296 -13.26 -23.27 -6.88
N ASP A 297 -12.39 -22.59 -7.62
CA ASP A 297 -12.36 -22.55 -9.09
C ASP A 297 -10.92 -22.50 -9.61
N SER A 298 -10.74 -22.50 -10.93
CA SER A 298 -9.41 -22.48 -11.58
C SER A 298 -8.61 -21.18 -11.38
N ARG A 299 -9.18 -20.17 -10.72
CA ARG A 299 -8.53 -18.91 -10.34
C ARG A 299 -8.18 -18.85 -8.86
N SER A 300 -8.64 -19.82 -8.07
CA SER A 300 -8.34 -19.90 -6.65
C SER A 300 -6.84 -20.17 -6.44
N MET A 301 -6.25 -19.48 -5.47
CA MET A 301 -4.84 -19.58 -5.12
C MET A 301 -4.72 -19.60 -3.60
N HIS A 302 -3.77 -20.36 -3.06
CA HIS A 302 -3.42 -20.25 -1.66
C HIS A 302 -2.67 -18.94 -1.41
N PHE A 303 -2.91 -18.38 -0.23
CA PHE A 303 -2.12 -17.26 0.25
C PHE A 303 -0.75 -17.75 0.71
N HIS A 304 0.31 -17.04 0.33
CA HIS A 304 1.67 -17.30 0.77
C HIS A 304 2.28 -16.06 1.42
N ALA A 305 3.07 -16.26 2.46
CA ALA A 305 3.92 -15.23 3.04
C ALA A 305 5.19 -15.87 3.60
N GLY A 306 6.33 -15.24 3.32
CA GLY A 306 7.62 -15.68 3.81
C GLY A 306 8.36 -14.52 4.45
N TRP A 307 9.27 -14.85 5.36
CA TRP A 307 10.14 -13.88 6.01
C TRP A 307 11.59 -14.10 5.60
N HIS A 308 12.27 -13.01 5.24
CA HIS A 308 13.70 -12.99 4.97
C HIS A 308 14.34 -11.90 5.83
N HIS A 309 15.41 -12.26 6.52
CA HIS A 309 16.14 -11.37 7.42
C HIS A 309 17.64 -11.47 7.17
N GLU A 310 18.29 -10.32 7.08
CA GLU A 310 19.73 -10.19 7.02
C GLU A 310 20.16 -9.10 8.00
N ALA A 311 21.10 -9.43 8.88
CA ALA A 311 21.71 -8.49 9.81
C ALA A 311 23.01 -7.94 9.25
N ASP A 312 23.45 -6.79 9.78
CA ASP A 312 24.75 -6.18 9.48
C ASP A 312 24.96 -5.92 7.97
N LEU A 313 23.88 -5.56 7.28
CA LEU A 313 23.89 -5.06 5.91
C LEU A 313 24.83 -3.84 5.81
N ARG A 314 25.90 -3.94 5.01
CA ARG A 314 26.83 -2.84 4.76
C ARG A 314 26.64 -2.31 3.34
N THR A 315 26.37 -1.01 3.24
CA THR A 315 26.42 -0.23 2.02
C THR A 315 27.17 1.06 2.34
N PRO A 316 28.15 1.51 1.53
CA PRO A 316 28.56 1.02 0.21
C PRO A 316 29.40 -0.29 0.20
N PRO A 317 29.56 -0.95 -0.98
CA PRO A 317 28.97 -0.58 -2.27
C PRO A 317 27.45 -0.87 -2.33
N ALA A 318 26.74 -0.18 -3.22
CA ALA A 318 25.33 -0.48 -3.48
C ALA A 318 25.19 -1.91 -4.04
N ARG A 319 24.13 -2.61 -3.63
CA ARG A 319 23.84 -3.98 -4.06
C ARG A 319 22.34 -4.24 -4.09
N ASP A 320 21.92 -5.12 -4.98
CA ASP A 320 20.56 -5.65 -4.94
C ASP A 320 20.40 -6.57 -3.73
N TRP A 321 19.27 -6.43 -3.03
CA TRP A 321 18.90 -7.30 -1.93
C TRP A 321 17.69 -8.15 -2.33
N ASN A 322 17.90 -9.45 -2.51
CA ASN A 322 16.86 -10.36 -2.96
C ASN A 322 15.94 -10.74 -1.79
N PHE A 323 14.82 -10.04 -1.63
CA PHE A 323 13.87 -10.29 -0.55
C PHE A 323 13.01 -11.54 -0.73
N VAL A 324 12.83 -12.05 -1.96
CA VAL A 324 12.03 -13.27 -2.22
C VAL A 324 12.48 -13.99 -3.49
N ARG A 325 12.32 -15.32 -3.54
CA ARG A 325 12.45 -16.12 -4.76
C ARG A 325 11.21 -16.99 -4.92
N LEU A 326 10.49 -16.82 -6.02
CA LEU A 326 9.20 -17.48 -6.27
C LEU A 326 9.28 -18.36 -7.52
N LYS A 327 8.60 -19.51 -7.49
CA LYS A 327 8.44 -20.40 -8.65
C LYS A 327 7.00 -20.91 -8.70
N GLY A 328 6.35 -20.79 -9.86
CA GLY A 328 4.99 -21.25 -10.07
C GLY A 328 4.09 -20.17 -10.69
N ARG A 329 2.77 -20.36 -10.56
CA ARG A 329 1.75 -19.40 -11.00
C ARG A 329 1.14 -18.72 -9.79
N GLY A 330 1.13 -17.40 -9.77
CA GLY A 330 0.57 -16.61 -8.68
C GLY A 330 0.54 -15.12 -8.99
N VAL A 331 0.19 -14.32 -7.99
CA VAL A 331 0.23 -12.85 -8.04
C VAL A 331 0.96 -12.37 -6.79
N LEU A 332 2.02 -11.57 -6.95
CA LEU A 332 2.64 -10.87 -5.84
C LEU A 332 1.75 -9.67 -5.47
N VAL A 333 1.25 -9.65 -4.24
CA VAL A 333 0.24 -8.67 -3.78
C VAL A 333 0.76 -7.67 -2.74
N GLY A 334 2.00 -7.85 -2.28
CA GLY A 334 2.66 -6.89 -1.41
C GLY A 334 3.94 -7.43 -0.78
N ASP A 335 4.63 -6.51 -0.10
CA ASP A 335 5.83 -6.75 0.70
C ASP A 335 5.80 -5.87 1.95
N VAL A 336 6.67 -6.17 2.91
CA VAL A 336 6.97 -5.32 4.06
C VAL A 336 8.47 -5.31 4.25
N LEU A 337 9.05 -4.11 4.24
CA LEU A 337 10.46 -3.90 4.56
C LEU A 337 10.56 -3.16 5.90
N SER A 338 11.19 -3.78 6.87
CA SER A 338 11.56 -3.14 8.14
C SER A 338 13.06 -2.97 8.21
N LEU A 339 13.51 -1.73 8.19
CA LEU A 339 14.92 -1.37 8.30
C LEU A 339 15.23 -0.87 9.71
N TYR A 340 16.33 -1.37 10.27
CA TYR A 340 16.90 -0.85 11.50
C TYR A 340 18.29 -0.30 11.16
N ASN A 341 18.34 1.01 10.95
CA ASN A 341 19.60 1.73 10.71
C ASN A 341 20.23 2.06 12.07
N LYS A 342 21.44 1.56 12.30
CA LYS A 342 22.25 1.87 13.49
C LYS A 342 23.10 3.10 13.27
#